data_AF-A0A4Q2XP57-F1
#
_entry.id   AF-A0A4Q2XP57-F1
#
_cell.length_a   1.000
_cell.length_b   1.000
_cell.length_c   1.000
_cell.angle_alpha   90.00
_cell.angle_beta   90.00
_cell.angle_gamma   90.00
#
_symmetry.space_group_name_H-M   'P 1'
#
loop_
_entity.id
_entity.type
_entity.pdbx_description
1 polymer ?
#
loop_
_entity_poly.entity_id
_entity_poly.type
_entity_poly.pdbx_seq_one_letter_code
_entity_poly.pdbx_strand_id
1 'polypeptide(L)'
;MAHDPCRQWLYVVNSSTKSIDVLDIANPSSPVKLGTISLAQAPPTAFGAPRGLAVHDGIVALSFQAAPKTDPGVVICLKARLDTTLPAGQRITIEHPRSVNVGALPDMITFTPDGRHLLVANEGEPNSYNNVNAATLGPSVDPEGSISIIDLSCGFEALNQSKVHTATFNEFDGQIGELLSAGVRIYGPNARVSQDLEPEYITVSHDSRTAWVTLQENNAMATIDIRSRRITEIIPLGLKDHSLADNGFGSGNALDSSDQDGGIRLLNRPVKGMFQPDAVAAYQFRGESYLVTANEGDVRSVPGLLPPPSSGSEDIRVGDPAFLLDPTVFPDAALLKASSNLARMMQSQPDTQN
;
A
#
# COMPACT_ATOMS: atom_id res chain seq x y z
N MET A 1 8.69 4.80 8.76
CA MET A 1 9.82 5.64 9.23
C MET A 1 10.41 6.38 8.04
N ALA A 2 11.13 7.49 8.24
CA ALA A 2 11.82 8.19 7.15
C ALA A 2 13.15 8.77 7.61
N HIS A 3 14.11 8.88 6.69
CA HIS A 3 15.46 9.38 6.96
C HIS A 3 15.70 10.70 6.21
N ASP A 4 16.17 11.72 6.93
CA ASP A 4 16.72 12.96 6.38
C ASP A 4 18.24 12.79 6.17
N PRO A 5 18.71 12.54 4.94
CA PRO A 5 20.12 12.28 4.68
C PRO A 5 21.01 13.50 4.89
N CYS A 6 20.48 14.72 4.81
CA CYS A 6 21.25 15.94 5.02
C CYS A 6 21.58 16.14 6.50
N ARG A 7 20.65 15.79 7.39
CA ARG A 7 20.83 15.91 8.84
C ARG A 7 21.27 14.62 9.53
N GLN A 8 21.19 13.49 8.84
CA GLN A 8 21.30 12.14 9.42
C GLN A 8 20.28 11.94 10.55
N TRP A 9 19.04 12.41 10.33
CA TRP A 9 17.96 12.25 11.30
C TRP A 9 16.99 11.17 10.83
N LEU A 10 16.63 10.26 11.74
CA LEU A 10 15.61 9.26 11.53
C LEU A 10 14.33 9.66 12.25
N TYR A 11 13.23 9.74 11.50
CA TYR A 11 11.89 10.00 11.98
C TYR A 11 11.14 8.67 12.09
N VAL A 12 10.72 8.31 13.29
CA VAL A 12 10.08 7.03 13.60
C VAL A 12 8.69 7.28 14.13
N VAL A 13 7.67 6.78 13.43
CA VAL A 13 6.28 6.83 13.89
C VAL A 13 6.13 5.92 15.11
N ASN A 14 5.59 6.47 16.19
CA ASN A 14 5.20 5.72 17.36
C ASN A 14 3.68 5.75 17.48
N SER A 15 3.02 4.70 16.98
CA SER A 15 1.56 4.60 16.94
C SER A 15 0.93 4.55 18.33
N SER A 16 1.59 3.92 19.30
CA SER A 16 1.11 3.81 20.68
C SER A 16 0.98 5.15 21.39
N THR A 17 1.88 6.10 21.08
CA THR A 17 1.90 7.45 21.68
C THR A 17 1.41 8.54 20.73
N LYS A 18 1.00 8.18 19.51
CA LYS A 18 0.59 9.12 18.44
C LYS A 18 1.61 10.25 18.23
N SER A 19 2.87 9.86 18.10
CA SER A 19 3.99 10.80 18.01
C SER A 19 5.04 10.35 17.01
N ILE A 20 5.99 11.22 16.71
CA ILE A 20 7.16 10.87 15.88
C ILE A 20 8.41 11.13 16.70
N ASP A 21 9.18 10.08 16.94
CA ASP A 21 10.50 10.19 17.54
C ASP A 21 11.51 10.60 16.48
N VAL A 22 12.35 11.57 16.82
CA VAL A 22 13.45 12.04 15.96
C VAL A 22 14.76 11.62 16.60
N LEU A 23 15.51 10.81 15.87
CA LEU A 23 16.79 10.27 16.30
C LEU A 23 17.90 10.85 15.43
N ASP A 24 19.01 11.24 16.04
CA ASP A 24 20.28 11.45 15.35
C ASP A 24 20.92 10.08 15.12
N ILE A 25 21.22 9.77 13.85
CA ILE A 25 21.84 8.52 13.42
C ILE A 25 23.19 8.76 12.72
N ALA A 26 23.84 9.90 12.93
CA ALA A 26 25.19 10.15 12.41
C ALA A 26 26.19 9.06 12.84
N ASN A 27 25.95 8.42 13.99
CA ASN A 27 26.51 7.12 14.32
C ASN A 27 25.39 6.05 14.40
N PRO A 28 25.17 5.23 13.35
CA PRO A 28 24.07 4.26 13.34
C PRO A 28 24.23 3.14 14.36
N SER A 29 25.45 2.90 14.89
CA SER A 29 25.66 1.92 15.97
C SER A 29 25.28 2.45 17.35
N SER A 30 24.96 3.75 17.47
CA SER A 30 24.58 4.40 18.73
C SER A 30 23.64 5.59 18.47
N PRO A 31 22.39 5.33 18.03
CA PRO A 31 21.43 6.37 17.74
C PRO A 31 21.06 7.17 19.01
N VAL A 32 20.91 8.49 18.88
CA VAL A 32 20.58 9.39 19.99
C VAL A 32 19.22 10.03 19.75
N LYS A 33 18.28 9.86 20.70
CA LYS A 33 16.98 10.54 20.62
C LYS A 33 17.16 12.05 20.82
N LEU A 34 16.84 12.83 19.80
CA LEU A 34 16.85 14.29 19.84
C LEU A 34 15.60 14.84 20.52
N GLY A 35 14.45 14.26 20.19
CA GLY A 35 13.15 14.72 20.67
C GLY A 35 11.99 13.93 20.10
N THR A 36 10.79 14.41 20.36
CA THR A 36 9.55 13.85 19.86
C THR A 36 8.67 14.98 19.33
N ILE A 37 8.14 14.80 18.12
CA ILE A 37 7.10 15.65 17.53
C ILE A 37 5.76 15.12 18.05
N SER A 38 5.07 15.93 18.86
CA SER A 38 3.73 15.60 19.33
C SER A 38 2.69 15.99 18.28
N LEU A 39 1.94 15.01 17.78
CA LEU A 39 0.93 15.23 16.76
C LEU A 39 -0.37 15.81 17.34
N ALA A 40 -0.54 15.77 18.67
CA ALA A 40 -1.60 16.51 19.35
C ALA A 40 -1.48 18.04 19.17
N GLN A 41 -0.31 18.53 18.77
CA GLN A 41 -0.04 19.96 18.52
C GLN A 41 -0.08 20.33 17.04
N ALA A 42 -0.24 19.36 16.13
CA ALA A 42 -0.31 19.57 14.69
C ALA A 42 -1.78 19.64 14.24
N PRO A 43 -2.27 20.76 13.69
CA PRO A 43 -3.65 20.86 13.21
C PRO A 43 -3.89 19.99 11.97
N PRO A 44 -5.09 19.38 11.84
CA PRO A 44 -6.10 19.19 12.88
C PRO A 44 -5.60 18.30 14.02
N THR A 45 -5.72 18.81 15.25
CA THR A 45 -5.23 18.22 16.51
C THR A 45 -5.98 16.94 16.93
N ALA A 46 -6.64 16.26 15.99
CA ALA A 46 -7.57 15.15 16.21
C ALA A 46 -7.19 13.87 15.45
N PHE A 47 -6.10 13.86 14.67
CA PHE A 47 -5.72 12.69 13.90
C PHE A 47 -4.96 11.64 14.73
N GLY A 48 -5.13 10.37 14.37
CA GLY A 48 -4.49 9.23 15.01
C GLY A 48 -2.98 9.18 14.76
N ALA A 49 -2.40 7.98 14.80
CA ALA A 49 -1.05 7.81 14.30
C ALA A 49 -1.02 8.11 12.78
N PRO A 50 0.06 8.72 12.25
CA PRO A 50 0.22 8.91 10.82
C PRO A 50 0.39 7.54 10.16
N ARG A 51 -0.17 7.42 8.96
CA ARG A 51 -0.08 6.21 8.13
C ARG A 51 1.21 6.25 7.32
N GLY A 52 1.42 7.35 6.59
CA GLY A 52 2.61 7.64 5.82
C GLY A 52 3.49 8.71 6.48
N LEU A 53 4.80 8.61 6.24
CA LEU A 53 5.81 9.56 6.64
C LEU A 53 6.90 9.64 5.57
N ALA A 54 7.14 10.84 5.05
CA ALA A 54 8.21 11.12 4.10
C ALA A 54 9.00 12.36 4.50
N VAL A 55 10.27 12.43 4.09
CA VAL A 55 11.13 13.60 4.33
C VAL A 55 11.91 13.95 3.08
N HIS A 56 11.93 15.24 2.73
CA HIS A 56 12.72 15.78 1.63
C HIS A 56 13.15 17.21 1.96
N ASP A 57 14.44 17.52 1.80
CA ASP A 57 15.04 18.84 2.09
C ASP A 57 14.62 19.43 3.46
N GLY A 58 14.52 18.53 4.45
CA GLY A 58 14.17 18.86 5.82
C GLY A 58 12.70 19.21 6.07
N ILE A 59 11.83 19.04 5.07
CA ILE A 59 10.37 19.06 5.17
C ILE A 59 9.91 17.67 5.55
N VAL A 60 9.14 17.56 6.63
CA VAL A 60 8.49 16.33 7.08
C VAL A 60 7.05 16.36 6.60
N ALA A 61 6.63 15.35 5.84
CA ALA A 61 5.27 15.16 5.38
C ALA A 61 4.66 13.91 6.02
N LEU A 62 3.41 14.04 6.45
CA LEU A 62 2.67 13.01 7.18
C LEU A 62 1.27 12.86 6.59
N SER A 63 0.81 11.64 6.34
CA SER A 63 -0.57 11.37 5.98
C SER A 63 -1.36 10.81 7.16
N PHE A 64 -2.63 11.20 7.24
CA PHE A 64 -3.55 10.80 8.29
C PHE A 64 -4.90 10.43 7.70
N GLN A 65 -5.42 9.28 8.10
CA GLN A 65 -6.81 8.93 7.82
C GLN A 65 -7.79 9.73 8.67
N ALA A 66 -8.98 9.91 8.12
CA ALA A 66 -10.13 10.38 8.87
C ALA A 66 -10.74 9.27 9.75
N ALA A 67 -11.69 9.67 10.60
CA ALA A 67 -12.57 8.78 11.33
C ALA A 67 -14.01 9.25 11.07
N PRO A 68 -14.82 8.53 10.27
CA PRO A 68 -14.55 7.21 9.67
C PRO A 68 -13.43 7.21 8.60
N LYS A 69 -12.84 6.04 8.35
CA LYS A 69 -11.69 5.87 7.43
C LYS A 69 -12.02 6.20 5.97
N THR A 70 -13.30 6.09 5.63
CA THR A 70 -13.87 6.35 4.30
C THR A 70 -14.00 7.84 3.97
N ASP A 71 -13.82 8.72 4.97
CA ASP A 71 -13.82 10.17 4.74
C ASP A 71 -12.44 10.64 4.22
N PRO A 72 -12.38 11.77 3.51
CA PRO A 72 -11.12 12.39 3.08
C PRO A 72 -10.12 12.55 4.23
N GLY A 73 -8.91 12.04 4.03
CA GLY A 73 -7.81 12.19 4.98
C GLY A 73 -7.11 13.56 4.87
N VAL A 74 -6.01 13.71 5.60
CA VAL A 74 -5.22 14.95 5.63
C VAL A 74 -3.75 14.65 5.49
N VAL A 75 -3.04 15.51 4.74
CA VAL A 75 -1.58 15.61 4.79
C VAL A 75 -1.16 16.82 5.59
N ILE A 76 -0.17 16.65 6.46
CA ILE A 76 0.52 17.74 7.17
C ILE A 76 1.97 17.80 6.71
N CYS A 77 2.41 18.98 6.27
CA CYS A 77 3.81 19.30 6.02
C CYS A 77 4.32 20.26 7.10
N LEU A 78 5.51 20.01 7.64
CA LEU A 78 6.15 20.82 8.67
C LEU A 78 7.67 20.77 8.59
N LYS A 79 8.34 21.65 9.33
CA LYS A 79 9.79 21.54 9.59
C LYS A 79 10.04 21.13 11.03
N ALA A 80 10.99 20.22 11.21
CA ALA A 80 11.54 19.90 12.52
C ALA A 80 12.81 20.71 12.75
N ARG A 81 12.87 21.45 13.85
CA ARG A 81 14.02 22.27 14.24
C ARG A 81 14.65 21.72 15.51
N LEU A 82 15.98 21.66 15.53
CA LEU A 82 16.75 21.37 16.75
C LEU A 82 16.90 22.65 17.58
N ASP A 83 16.44 22.61 18.82
CA ASP A 83 16.67 23.65 19.82
C ASP A 83 17.55 23.11 20.95
N THR A 84 18.83 23.48 20.94
CA THR A 84 19.81 23.03 21.93
C THR A 84 19.65 23.68 23.30
N THR A 85 18.75 24.66 23.43
CA THR A 85 18.42 25.26 24.74
C THR A 85 17.47 24.35 25.55
N LEU A 86 16.80 23.41 24.89
CA LEU A 86 15.89 22.45 25.53
C LEU A 86 16.65 21.24 26.12
N PRO A 87 16.05 20.55 27.12
CA PRO A 87 16.61 19.33 27.69
C PRO A 87 16.92 18.25 26.63
N ALA A 88 17.95 17.45 26.87
CA ALA A 88 18.27 16.30 26.01
C ALA A 88 17.06 15.36 25.89
N GLY A 89 16.81 14.85 24.67
CA GLY A 89 15.62 14.05 24.38
C GLY A 89 14.33 14.84 24.21
N GLN A 90 14.37 16.18 24.26
CA GLN A 90 13.22 17.08 24.05
C GLN A 90 13.58 18.27 23.13
N ARG A 91 14.62 18.15 22.32
CA ARG A 91 15.20 19.26 21.54
C ARG A 91 14.53 19.52 20.21
N ILE A 92 13.39 18.90 19.92
CA ILE A 92 12.72 19.07 18.64
C ILE A 92 11.50 19.97 18.81
N THR A 93 11.46 21.04 18.01
CA THR A 93 10.30 21.90 17.85
C THR A 93 9.76 21.80 16.42
N ILE A 94 8.47 22.12 16.26
CA ILE A 94 7.79 22.14 14.97
C ILE A 94 7.72 23.59 14.49
N GLU A 95 8.03 23.81 13.22
CA GLU A 95 7.87 25.10 12.55
C GLU A 95 6.95 24.95 11.33
N HIS A 96 6.14 25.99 11.12
CA HIS A 96 5.33 26.20 9.92
C HIS A 96 4.43 25.04 9.47
N PRO A 97 3.62 24.43 10.36
CA PRO A 97 2.70 23.38 9.93
C PRO A 97 1.73 23.92 8.86
N ARG A 98 1.55 23.15 7.80
CA ARG A 98 0.56 23.35 6.72
C ARG A 98 -0.16 22.06 6.48
N SER A 99 -1.48 22.14 6.27
CA SER A 99 -2.30 20.96 6.03
C SER A 99 -3.25 21.15 4.86
N VAL A 100 -3.56 20.04 4.20
CA VAL A 100 -4.51 19.94 3.09
C VAL A 100 -5.27 18.62 3.17
N ASN A 101 -6.50 18.61 2.68
CA ASN A 101 -7.28 17.39 2.56
C ASN A 101 -6.82 16.60 1.32
N VAL A 102 -6.84 15.28 1.43
CA VAL A 102 -6.51 14.30 0.39
C VAL A 102 -7.63 13.25 0.28
N GLY A 103 -7.45 12.19 -0.51
CA GLY A 103 -8.46 11.14 -0.66
C GLY A 103 -8.70 10.34 0.62
N ALA A 104 -9.64 9.39 0.55
CA ALA A 104 -9.97 8.52 1.66
C ALA A 104 -8.80 7.58 1.96
N LEU A 105 -8.58 7.31 3.25
CA LEU A 105 -7.60 6.32 3.71
C LEU A 105 -6.18 6.51 3.09
N PRO A 106 -5.51 7.67 3.28
CA PRO A 106 -4.20 7.95 2.69
C PRO A 106 -3.09 7.13 3.34
N ASP A 107 -2.65 6.08 2.65
CA ASP A 107 -1.79 5.05 3.20
C ASP A 107 -0.32 5.43 3.17
N MET A 108 0.15 5.70 1.95
CA MET A 108 1.55 5.99 1.69
C MET A 108 1.72 7.40 1.15
N ILE A 109 2.88 7.98 1.44
CA ILE A 109 3.26 9.32 0.99
C ILE A 109 4.73 9.35 0.56
N THR A 110 5.04 10.03 -0.53
CA THR A 110 6.41 10.17 -1.03
C THR A 110 6.65 11.47 -1.79
N PHE A 111 7.85 12.02 -1.69
CA PHE A 111 8.26 13.19 -2.48
C PHE A 111 8.78 12.75 -3.85
N THR A 112 8.59 13.58 -4.86
CA THR A 112 9.39 13.46 -6.08
C THR A 112 10.87 13.76 -5.78
N PRO A 113 11.82 13.14 -6.49
CA PRO A 113 13.25 13.40 -6.26
C PRO A 113 13.64 14.88 -6.32
N ASP A 114 12.99 15.66 -7.18
CA ASP A 114 13.20 17.12 -7.30
C ASP A 114 12.49 17.96 -6.21
N GLY A 115 11.75 17.34 -5.29
CA GLY A 115 11.02 17.98 -4.20
C GLY A 115 9.83 18.84 -4.64
N ARG A 116 9.48 18.86 -5.93
CA ARG A 116 8.45 19.75 -6.48
C ARG A 116 7.03 19.21 -6.29
N HIS A 117 6.87 17.91 -6.09
CA HIS A 117 5.58 17.31 -5.78
C HIS A 117 5.67 16.33 -4.61
N LEU A 118 4.54 16.16 -3.95
CA LEU A 118 4.31 15.17 -2.91
C LEU A 118 3.12 14.32 -3.35
N LEU A 119 3.31 13.02 -3.46
CA LEU A 119 2.30 12.06 -3.90
C LEU A 119 1.80 11.27 -2.70
N VAL A 120 0.49 11.01 -2.67
CA VAL A 120 -0.19 10.27 -1.62
C VAL A 120 -1.06 9.21 -2.27
N ALA A 121 -0.87 7.95 -1.89
CA ALA A 121 -1.77 6.88 -2.27
C ALA A 121 -2.96 6.90 -1.31
N ASN A 122 -4.16 7.09 -1.86
CA ASN A 122 -5.41 7.06 -1.11
C ASN A 122 -6.09 5.74 -1.45
N GLU A 123 -5.95 4.77 -0.56
CA GLU A 123 -6.38 3.39 -0.75
C GLU A 123 -7.87 3.30 -1.03
N GLY A 124 -8.69 4.07 -0.31
CA GLY A 124 -10.13 4.10 -0.57
C GLY A 124 -10.91 2.87 -0.10
N GLU A 125 -10.35 2.04 0.78
CA GLU A 125 -10.98 0.80 1.24
C GLU A 125 -12.40 1.03 1.83
N PRO A 126 -13.39 0.21 1.46
CA PRO A 126 -14.73 0.29 2.03
C PRO A 126 -14.77 0.01 3.54
N ASN A 127 -15.79 0.53 4.22
CA ASN A 127 -16.06 0.12 5.61
C ASN A 127 -16.78 -1.25 5.69
N SER A 128 -17.59 -1.56 4.67
CA SER A 128 -18.42 -2.76 4.55
C SER A 128 -19.09 -2.76 3.18
N TYR A 129 -19.60 -3.92 2.77
CA TYR A 129 -20.53 -4.07 1.67
C TYR A 129 -21.91 -4.49 2.16
N ASN A 130 -22.95 -4.23 1.34
CA ASN A 130 -24.31 -4.72 1.57
C ASN A 130 -24.93 -4.33 2.93
N ASN A 131 -24.47 -3.24 3.56
CA ASN A 131 -24.84 -2.78 4.90
C ASN A 131 -24.64 -3.82 6.00
N VAL A 132 -23.72 -4.78 5.80
CA VAL A 132 -23.35 -5.74 6.85
C VAL A 132 -22.75 -4.96 8.03
N ASN A 133 -23.26 -5.25 9.23
CA ASN A 133 -22.86 -4.58 10.47
C ASN A 133 -23.09 -3.06 10.49
N ALA A 134 -24.08 -2.54 9.74
CA ALA A 134 -24.31 -1.11 9.66
C ALA A 134 -24.63 -0.43 11.01
N ALA A 135 -25.13 -1.18 11.99
CA ALA A 135 -25.36 -0.67 13.35
C ALA A 135 -24.05 -0.29 14.07
N THR A 136 -22.91 -0.89 13.71
CA THR A 136 -21.59 -0.62 14.33
C THR A 136 -20.65 0.11 13.39
N LEU A 137 -20.72 -0.13 12.08
CA LEU A 137 -19.81 0.44 11.07
C LEU A 137 -20.39 1.67 10.34
N GLY A 138 -21.68 1.97 10.55
CA GLY A 138 -22.42 2.91 9.72
C GLY A 138 -22.88 2.29 8.39
N PRO A 139 -23.59 3.05 7.53
CA PRO A 139 -23.97 2.56 6.21
C PRO A 139 -22.74 2.16 5.40
N SER A 140 -22.89 1.21 4.48
CA SER A 140 -21.80 0.85 3.56
C SER A 140 -21.39 2.05 2.72
N VAL A 141 -20.11 2.36 2.78
CA VAL A 141 -19.43 3.38 1.99
C VAL A 141 -18.19 2.74 1.39
N ASP A 142 -18.08 2.84 0.07
CA ASP A 142 -16.99 2.31 -0.75
C ASP A 142 -16.42 3.48 -1.57
N PRO A 143 -15.47 4.24 -0.99
CA PRO A 143 -14.80 5.35 -1.67
C PRO A 143 -14.07 4.91 -2.94
N GLU A 144 -13.72 5.88 -3.78
CA GLU A 144 -12.80 5.59 -4.89
C GLU A 144 -11.36 5.68 -4.43
N GLY A 145 -10.56 4.67 -4.78
CA GLY A 145 -9.11 4.74 -4.70
C GLY A 145 -8.57 5.85 -5.60
N SER A 146 -7.52 6.54 -5.17
CA SER A 146 -6.99 7.70 -5.91
C SER A 146 -5.57 8.07 -5.51
N ILE A 147 -4.94 8.96 -6.28
CA ILE A 147 -3.63 9.53 -5.94
C ILE A 147 -3.76 11.04 -5.77
N SER A 148 -3.41 11.56 -4.59
CA SER A 148 -3.28 13.01 -4.41
C SER A 148 -1.88 13.46 -4.78
N ILE A 149 -1.77 14.33 -5.78
CA ILE A 149 -0.54 14.95 -6.28
C ILE A 149 -0.54 16.40 -5.82
N ILE A 150 0.33 16.72 -4.86
CA ILE A 150 0.41 18.02 -4.20
C ILE A 150 1.57 18.81 -4.80
N ASP A 151 1.28 19.97 -5.38
CA ASP A 151 2.28 20.88 -5.94
C ASP A 151 2.99 21.71 -4.85
N LEU A 152 4.30 21.46 -4.70
CA LEU A 152 5.20 22.14 -3.78
C LEU A 152 6.19 23.06 -4.49
N SER A 153 6.01 23.33 -5.79
CA SER A 153 6.95 24.12 -6.59
C SER A 153 7.14 25.57 -6.12
N CYS A 154 6.19 26.11 -5.37
CA CYS A 154 6.28 27.43 -4.73
C CYS A 154 6.73 27.36 -3.26
N GLY A 155 7.21 26.20 -2.81
CA GLY A 155 7.54 25.89 -1.42
C GLY A 155 6.31 25.46 -0.59
N PHE A 156 6.52 24.57 0.38
CA PHE A 156 5.43 24.03 1.22
C PHE A 156 4.74 25.10 2.08
N GLU A 157 5.37 26.25 2.32
CA GLU A 157 4.74 27.37 3.06
C GLU A 157 3.50 27.94 2.36
N ALA A 158 3.47 27.85 1.03
CA ALA A 158 2.36 28.26 0.18
C ALA A 158 1.30 27.16 0.03
N LEU A 159 1.49 26.01 0.66
CA LEU A 159 0.57 24.88 0.60
C LEU A 159 -0.82 25.30 1.09
N ASN A 160 -1.81 25.04 0.25
CA ASN A 160 -3.23 25.21 0.50
C ASN A 160 -4.01 24.26 -0.42
N GLN A 161 -5.32 24.13 -0.23
CA GLN A 161 -6.11 23.13 -0.95
C GLN A 161 -6.03 23.24 -2.48
N SER A 162 -5.82 24.43 -3.06
CA SER A 162 -5.69 24.61 -4.52
C SER A 162 -4.43 23.95 -5.11
N LYS A 163 -3.48 23.55 -4.26
CA LYS A 163 -2.27 22.83 -4.66
C LYS A 163 -2.46 21.31 -4.76
N VAL A 164 -3.60 20.79 -4.32
CA VAL A 164 -3.91 19.36 -4.40
C VAL A 164 -4.63 19.07 -5.70
N HIS A 165 -4.11 18.09 -6.45
CA HIS A 165 -4.80 17.48 -7.56
C HIS A 165 -5.05 16.00 -7.25
N THR A 166 -6.24 15.50 -7.51
CA THR A 166 -6.57 14.07 -7.31
C THR A 166 -6.64 13.39 -8.66
N ALA A 167 -5.69 12.50 -8.94
CA ALA A 167 -5.76 11.60 -10.07
C ALA A 167 -6.66 10.42 -9.70
N THR A 168 -7.65 10.11 -10.54
CA THR A 168 -8.64 9.05 -10.31
C THR A 168 -8.57 7.96 -11.37
N PHE A 169 -9.15 6.81 -11.06
CA PHE A 169 -9.22 5.67 -11.98
C PHE A 169 -10.50 5.67 -12.86
N ASN A 170 -11.35 6.70 -12.81
CA ASN A 170 -12.65 6.70 -13.50
C ASN A 170 -12.57 6.48 -15.01
N GLU A 171 -11.45 6.86 -15.65
CA GLU A 171 -11.25 6.64 -17.10
C GLU A 171 -11.13 5.15 -17.46
N PHE A 172 -10.86 4.29 -16.48
CA PHE A 172 -10.77 2.84 -16.63
C PHE A 172 -12.09 2.13 -16.29
N ASP A 173 -13.12 2.83 -15.78
CA ASP A 173 -14.42 2.22 -15.43
C ASP A 173 -15.06 1.50 -16.63
N GLY A 174 -14.87 2.04 -17.84
CA GLY A 174 -15.34 1.44 -19.09
C GLY A 174 -14.54 0.23 -19.59
N GLN A 175 -13.41 -0.09 -18.95
CA GLN A 175 -12.45 -1.13 -19.36
C GLN A 175 -12.48 -2.37 -18.46
N ILE A 176 -13.45 -2.48 -17.54
CA ILE A 176 -13.53 -3.58 -16.56
C ILE A 176 -13.37 -4.98 -17.20
N GLY A 177 -14.02 -5.24 -18.34
CA GLY A 177 -13.93 -6.52 -19.02
C GLY A 177 -12.53 -6.81 -19.60
N GLU A 178 -11.84 -5.79 -20.09
CA GLU A 178 -10.47 -5.91 -20.62
C GLU A 178 -9.47 -6.15 -19.47
N LEU A 179 -9.61 -5.41 -18.37
CA LEU A 179 -8.78 -5.55 -17.18
C LEU A 179 -8.92 -6.93 -16.53
N LEU A 180 -10.17 -7.41 -16.36
CA LEU A 180 -10.45 -8.76 -15.88
C LEU A 180 -9.82 -9.82 -16.79
N SER A 181 -9.97 -9.68 -18.11
CA SER A 181 -9.39 -10.61 -19.08
C SER A 181 -7.85 -10.60 -19.07
N ALA A 182 -7.24 -9.48 -18.69
CA ALA A 182 -5.79 -9.33 -18.55
C ALA A 182 -5.25 -9.84 -17.21
N GLY A 183 -6.12 -10.23 -16.27
CA GLY A 183 -5.75 -10.78 -14.96
C GLY A 183 -5.67 -9.76 -13.82
N VAL A 184 -6.22 -8.54 -14.00
CA VAL A 184 -6.45 -7.61 -12.88
C VAL A 184 -7.65 -8.10 -12.08
N ARG A 185 -7.52 -8.14 -10.76
CA ARG A 185 -8.60 -8.59 -9.87
C ARG A 185 -9.51 -7.41 -9.55
N ILE A 186 -10.79 -7.52 -9.89
CA ILE A 186 -11.83 -6.54 -9.59
C ILE A 186 -13.06 -7.34 -9.13
N TYR A 187 -13.40 -7.26 -7.84
CA TYR A 187 -14.26 -8.27 -7.21
C TYR A 187 -15.12 -7.80 -6.03
N GLY A 188 -15.07 -6.52 -5.68
CA GLY A 188 -16.01 -5.85 -4.81
C GLY A 188 -17.45 -5.97 -5.37
N PRO A 189 -18.45 -6.27 -4.53
CA PRO A 189 -19.83 -6.40 -4.95
C PRO A 189 -20.36 -5.18 -5.73
N ASN A 190 -20.53 -5.33 -7.05
CA ASN A 190 -20.96 -4.28 -7.98
C ASN A 190 -20.02 -3.07 -8.05
N ALA A 191 -18.74 -3.25 -7.71
CA ALA A 191 -17.76 -2.18 -7.75
C ALA A 191 -17.43 -1.77 -9.19
N ARG A 192 -17.19 -0.47 -9.38
CA ARG A 192 -16.50 0.05 -10.56
C ARG A 192 -15.00 -0.15 -10.39
N VAL A 193 -14.25 -0.08 -11.49
CA VAL A 193 -12.78 -0.11 -11.43
C VAL A 193 -12.26 0.97 -10.48
N SER A 194 -12.82 2.18 -10.53
CA SER A 194 -12.40 3.27 -9.65
C SER A 194 -12.66 3.07 -8.17
N GLN A 195 -13.59 2.18 -7.81
CA GLN A 195 -13.88 1.85 -6.41
C GLN A 195 -13.04 0.65 -5.95
N ASP A 196 -12.85 -0.33 -6.83
CA ASP A 196 -12.18 -1.58 -6.47
C ASP A 196 -10.65 -1.46 -6.39
N LEU A 197 -10.06 -0.52 -7.13
CA LEU A 197 -8.61 -0.32 -7.13
C LEU A 197 -8.16 0.40 -5.87
N GLU A 198 -7.36 -0.27 -5.05
CA GLU A 198 -6.86 0.21 -3.76
C GLU A 198 -5.35 0.51 -3.87
N PRO A 199 -4.91 1.75 -4.12
CA PRO A 199 -3.48 2.08 -4.22
C PRO A 199 -2.79 2.10 -2.85
N GLU A 200 -1.64 1.43 -2.76
CA GLU A 200 -0.87 1.30 -1.51
C GLU A 200 0.45 2.09 -1.55
N TYR A 201 1.51 1.58 -2.19
CA TYR A 201 2.83 2.25 -2.21
C TYR A 201 3.16 2.88 -3.55
N ILE A 202 3.80 4.06 -3.48
CA ILE A 202 4.24 4.83 -4.64
C ILE A 202 5.76 4.86 -4.72
N THR A 203 6.33 4.62 -5.90
CA THR A 203 7.70 4.99 -6.18
C THR A 203 7.78 5.94 -7.38
N VAL A 204 8.82 6.76 -7.43
CA VAL A 204 8.96 7.85 -8.41
C VAL A 204 10.23 7.67 -9.22
N SER A 205 10.14 7.88 -10.53
CA SER A 205 11.28 7.88 -11.43
C SER A 205 12.29 8.97 -11.02
N HIS A 206 13.58 8.71 -11.26
CA HIS A 206 14.65 9.65 -10.91
C HIS A 206 14.47 11.05 -11.54
N ASP A 207 13.84 11.14 -12.72
CA ASP A 207 13.56 12.40 -13.41
C ASP A 207 12.27 13.11 -12.95
N SER A 208 11.58 12.58 -11.93
CA SER A 208 10.37 13.15 -11.33
C SER A 208 9.18 13.26 -12.30
N ARG A 209 9.16 12.50 -13.40
CA ARG A 209 8.09 12.56 -14.42
C ARG A 209 7.05 11.46 -14.29
N THR A 210 7.48 10.27 -13.87
CA THR A 210 6.64 9.10 -13.77
C THR A 210 6.63 8.63 -12.32
N ALA A 211 5.47 8.24 -11.83
CA ALA A 211 5.36 7.44 -10.62
C ALA A 211 4.68 6.12 -10.95
N TRP A 212 5.00 5.10 -10.16
CA TRP A 212 4.32 3.81 -10.18
C TRP A 212 3.71 3.57 -8.82
N VAL A 213 2.49 3.07 -8.82
CA VAL A 213 1.75 2.73 -7.60
C VAL A 213 1.37 1.26 -7.63
N THR A 214 1.48 0.58 -6.51
CA THR A 214 1.02 -0.80 -6.34
C THR A 214 -0.48 -0.85 -6.05
N LEU A 215 -1.12 -1.92 -6.52
CA LEU A 215 -2.54 -2.23 -6.34
C LEU A 215 -2.62 -3.69 -5.87
N GLN A 216 -2.26 -3.92 -4.61
CA GLN A 216 -1.92 -5.25 -4.09
C GLN A 216 -3.08 -6.24 -4.25
N GLU A 217 -4.26 -5.89 -3.78
CA GLU A 217 -5.48 -6.70 -3.82
C GLU A 217 -5.90 -6.94 -5.27
N ASN A 218 -5.54 -6.03 -6.18
CA ASN A 218 -5.85 -6.15 -7.60
C ASN A 218 -4.80 -6.95 -8.38
N ASN A 219 -3.70 -7.36 -7.74
CA ASN A 219 -2.53 -8.00 -8.36
C ASN A 219 -2.02 -7.21 -9.59
N ALA A 220 -1.97 -5.89 -9.43
CA ALA A 220 -1.64 -4.97 -10.50
C ALA A 220 -0.74 -3.82 -10.00
N MET A 221 -0.31 -2.99 -10.94
CA MET A 221 0.31 -1.69 -10.68
C MET A 221 -0.35 -0.64 -11.56
N ALA A 222 -0.18 0.64 -11.25
CA ALA A 222 -0.58 1.72 -12.15
C ALA A 222 0.55 2.73 -12.38
N THR A 223 0.57 3.29 -13.59
CA THR A 223 1.56 4.31 -14.00
C THR A 223 0.91 5.69 -13.95
N ILE A 224 1.57 6.63 -13.29
CA ILE A 224 1.13 8.02 -13.13
C ILE A 224 2.08 8.93 -13.89
N ASP A 225 1.54 9.75 -14.79
CA ASP A 225 2.27 10.89 -15.35
C ASP A 225 2.10 12.09 -14.42
N ILE A 226 3.17 12.48 -13.73
CA ILE A 226 3.15 13.51 -12.68
C ILE A 226 2.85 14.89 -13.27
N ARG A 227 3.30 15.17 -14.49
CA ARG A 227 3.15 16.48 -15.11
C ARG A 227 1.71 16.77 -15.52
N SER A 228 1.07 15.80 -16.16
CA SER A 228 -0.34 15.86 -16.53
C SER A 228 -1.25 15.56 -15.33
N ARG A 229 -0.70 14.96 -14.28
CA ARG A 229 -1.34 14.59 -13.01
C ARG A 229 -2.44 13.54 -13.22
N ARG A 230 -2.14 12.54 -14.05
CA ARG A 230 -3.09 11.51 -14.47
C ARG A 230 -2.52 10.12 -14.29
N ILE A 231 -3.38 9.19 -13.93
CA ILE A 231 -3.10 7.76 -14.10
C ILE A 231 -3.25 7.45 -15.58
N THR A 232 -2.26 6.78 -16.14
CA THR A 232 -2.12 6.57 -17.59
C THR A 232 -2.27 5.12 -17.99
N GLU A 233 -2.05 4.19 -17.06
CA GLU A 233 -2.06 2.76 -17.34
C GLU A 233 -2.31 1.96 -16.05
N ILE A 234 -2.99 0.82 -16.19
CA ILE A 234 -3.05 -0.26 -15.20
C ILE A 234 -2.32 -1.46 -15.81
N ILE A 235 -1.33 -1.98 -15.08
CA ILE A 235 -0.43 -3.05 -15.50
C ILE A 235 -0.78 -4.31 -14.71
N PRO A 236 -1.37 -5.35 -15.32
CA PRO A 236 -1.57 -6.63 -14.66
C PRO A 236 -0.23 -7.33 -14.45
N LEU A 237 -0.04 -7.94 -13.27
CA LEU A 237 1.20 -8.66 -12.95
C LEU A 237 1.15 -10.14 -13.36
N GLY A 238 -0.04 -10.64 -13.69
CA GLY A 238 -0.25 -12.05 -14.03
C GLY A 238 0.03 -12.96 -12.84
N LEU A 239 0.32 -14.23 -13.14
CA LEU A 239 0.55 -15.25 -12.12
C LEU A 239 1.88 -15.96 -12.36
N LYS A 240 2.54 -16.33 -11.27
CA LYS A 240 3.73 -17.18 -11.29
C LYS A 240 3.32 -18.65 -11.25
N ASP A 241 3.63 -19.40 -12.30
CA ASP A 241 3.38 -20.84 -12.35
C ASP A 241 4.47 -21.62 -11.60
N HIS A 242 4.10 -22.18 -10.45
CA HIS A 242 5.01 -22.93 -9.60
C HIS A 242 5.23 -24.38 -10.05
N SER A 243 4.55 -24.84 -11.09
CA SER A 243 4.76 -26.18 -11.67
C SER A 243 6.00 -26.23 -12.57
N LEU A 244 6.49 -25.08 -13.02
CA LEU A 244 7.57 -24.98 -13.99
C LEU A 244 8.96 -25.20 -13.37
N ALA A 245 9.69 -26.17 -13.92
CA ALA A 245 11.06 -26.46 -13.53
C ALA A 245 12.06 -25.34 -13.91
N ASP A 246 11.71 -24.48 -14.86
CA ASP A 246 12.48 -23.31 -15.29
C ASP A 246 11.53 -22.11 -15.44
N ASN A 247 11.96 -20.95 -14.95
CA ASN A 247 11.23 -19.69 -14.99
C ASN A 247 11.64 -18.77 -16.14
N GLY A 248 12.49 -19.25 -17.07
CA GLY A 248 12.99 -18.48 -18.20
C GLY A 248 14.20 -17.61 -17.87
N PHE A 249 14.64 -17.59 -16.60
CA PHE A 249 15.85 -16.92 -16.12
C PHE A 249 16.89 -17.93 -15.62
N GLY A 250 16.76 -19.22 -15.94
CA GLY A 250 17.71 -20.25 -15.55
C GLY A 250 17.61 -20.67 -14.07
N SER A 251 16.45 -20.45 -13.44
CA SER A 251 16.13 -20.97 -12.10
C SER A 251 14.72 -21.58 -12.08
N GLY A 252 14.43 -22.45 -11.12
CA GLY A 252 13.11 -23.08 -11.00
C GLY A 252 12.10 -22.21 -10.26
N ASN A 253 10.80 -22.46 -10.49
CA ASN A 253 9.71 -21.84 -9.73
C ASN A 253 9.29 -22.66 -8.48
N ALA A 254 10.16 -23.54 -7.99
CA ALA A 254 9.90 -24.32 -6.79
C ALA A 254 9.64 -23.41 -5.58
N LEU A 255 8.69 -23.80 -4.73
CA LEU A 255 8.41 -23.12 -3.45
C LEU A 255 8.39 -24.12 -2.30
N ASP A 256 8.58 -23.59 -1.10
CA ASP A 256 8.26 -24.30 0.13
C ASP A 256 6.81 -23.97 0.52
N SER A 257 5.92 -24.93 0.38
CA SER A 257 4.47 -24.73 0.54
C SER A 257 3.95 -25.09 1.93
N SER A 258 4.79 -25.58 2.84
CA SER A 258 4.37 -26.03 4.16
C SER A 258 5.42 -25.78 5.24
N ASP A 259 4.97 -25.24 6.37
CA ASP A 259 5.70 -25.16 7.62
C ASP A 259 5.47 -26.40 8.53
N GLN A 260 4.81 -27.45 8.04
CA GLN A 260 4.39 -28.64 8.82
C GLN A 260 5.01 -29.96 8.33
N ASP A 261 6.06 -29.90 7.51
CA ASP A 261 6.77 -31.08 6.99
C ASP A 261 8.17 -31.29 7.61
N GLY A 262 8.56 -30.41 8.54
CA GLY A 262 9.74 -30.58 9.40
C GLY A 262 11.05 -30.09 8.79
N GLY A 263 11.03 -29.36 7.67
CA GLY A 263 12.24 -28.76 7.10
C GLY A 263 11.97 -27.90 5.87
N ILE A 264 13.02 -27.32 5.30
CA ILE A 264 12.89 -26.55 4.06
C ILE A 264 12.71 -27.51 2.89
N ARG A 265 11.60 -27.39 2.16
CA ARG A 265 11.29 -28.29 1.04
C ARG A 265 10.80 -27.55 -0.21
N LEU A 266 11.75 -27.09 -1.03
CA LEU A 266 11.47 -26.46 -2.31
C LEU A 266 11.03 -27.50 -3.35
N LEU A 267 9.77 -27.44 -3.77
CA LEU A 267 9.20 -28.29 -4.80
C LEU A 267 8.43 -27.48 -5.84
N ASN A 268 8.43 -27.98 -7.08
CA ASN A 268 7.42 -27.56 -8.04
C ASN A 268 6.06 -28.08 -7.60
N ARG A 269 5.06 -27.18 -7.60
CA ARG A 269 3.70 -27.47 -7.12
C ARG A 269 2.70 -27.09 -8.22
N PRO A 270 1.58 -27.81 -8.37
CA PRO A 270 0.59 -27.53 -9.40
C PRO A 270 -0.30 -26.34 -8.99
N VAL A 271 0.31 -25.22 -8.66
CA VAL A 271 -0.36 -23.99 -8.20
C VAL A 271 0.23 -22.79 -8.90
N LYS A 272 -0.56 -21.73 -8.97
CA LYS A 272 -0.12 -20.42 -9.43
C LYS A 272 -0.13 -19.46 -8.25
N GLY A 273 0.92 -18.67 -8.11
CA GLY A 273 1.02 -17.62 -7.10
C GLY A 273 0.74 -16.25 -7.72
N MET A 274 -0.03 -15.43 -7.03
CA MET A 274 -0.15 -14.01 -7.36
C MET A 274 1.11 -13.26 -6.91
N PHE A 275 1.39 -12.11 -7.53
CA PHE A 275 2.47 -11.25 -7.09
C PHE A 275 2.02 -10.39 -5.91
N GLN A 276 0.85 -9.74 -5.98
CA GLN A 276 0.30 -8.91 -4.89
C GLN A 276 1.37 -8.07 -4.16
N PRO A 277 2.01 -7.12 -4.86
CA PRO A 277 3.02 -6.27 -4.25
C PRO A 277 2.38 -5.19 -3.39
N ASP A 278 2.85 -5.01 -2.16
CA ASP A 278 2.61 -3.80 -1.36
C ASP A 278 3.75 -2.82 -1.65
N ALA A 279 4.88 -2.93 -0.94
CA ALA A 279 5.97 -1.98 -1.07
C ALA A 279 6.67 -2.04 -2.43
N VAL A 280 7.02 -0.86 -2.97
CA VAL A 280 7.76 -0.73 -4.24
C VAL A 280 8.88 0.31 -4.15
N ALA A 281 10.00 0.01 -4.81
CA ALA A 281 11.12 0.92 -4.99
C ALA A 281 11.57 0.97 -6.45
N ALA A 282 11.85 2.16 -6.96
CA ALA A 282 12.50 2.38 -8.25
C ALA A 282 14.01 2.59 -8.07
N TYR A 283 14.80 2.02 -8.96
CA TYR A 283 16.21 2.36 -9.11
C TYR A 283 16.60 2.40 -10.59
N GLN A 284 17.67 3.13 -10.89
CA GLN A 284 18.23 3.15 -12.24
C GLN A 284 19.45 2.25 -12.34
N PHE A 285 19.51 1.48 -13.42
CA PHE A 285 20.69 0.73 -13.79
C PHE A 285 20.91 0.78 -15.30
N ARG A 286 22.09 1.26 -15.72
CA ARG A 286 22.47 1.41 -17.15
C ARG A 286 21.47 2.19 -18.01
N GLY A 287 20.82 3.20 -17.43
CA GLY A 287 19.86 4.07 -18.13
C GLY A 287 18.42 3.56 -18.12
N GLU A 288 18.18 2.35 -17.62
CA GLU A 288 16.84 1.78 -17.48
C GLU A 288 16.32 1.96 -16.05
N SER A 289 15.03 2.20 -15.92
CA SER A 289 14.34 2.21 -14.62
C SER A 289 13.85 0.80 -14.30
N TYR A 290 14.18 0.31 -13.12
CA TYR A 290 13.73 -0.96 -12.60
C TYR A 290 12.86 -0.73 -11.38
N LEU A 291 11.78 -1.51 -11.29
CA LEU A 291 10.94 -1.57 -10.11
C LEU A 291 11.28 -2.86 -9.34
N VAL A 292 11.43 -2.73 -8.03
CA VAL A 292 11.56 -3.84 -7.11
C VAL A 292 10.36 -3.77 -6.18
N THR A 293 9.60 -4.86 -6.14
CA THR A 293 8.42 -4.97 -5.30
C THR A 293 8.64 -5.98 -4.19
N ALA A 294 7.98 -5.75 -3.05
CA ALA A 294 7.80 -6.74 -2.01
C ALA A 294 6.39 -7.31 -2.12
N ASN A 295 6.31 -8.60 -2.41
CA ASN A 295 5.05 -9.33 -2.49
C ASN A 295 4.64 -9.76 -1.08
N GLU A 296 3.56 -9.18 -0.53
CA GLU A 296 3.09 -9.50 0.83
C GLU A 296 1.89 -10.46 0.81
N GLY A 297 1.04 -10.36 -0.21
CA GLY A 297 -0.10 -11.24 -0.36
C GLY A 297 -1.19 -11.00 0.68
N ASP A 298 -1.41 -9.74 1.07
CA ASP A 298 -2.57 -9.40 1.89
C ASP A 298 -3.87 -9.69 1.13
N VAL A 299 -4.94 -9.81 1.91
CA VAL A 299 -6.24 -10.24 1.44
C VAL A 299 -7.27 -9.18 1.78
N ARG A 300 -8.19 -8.91 0.86
CA ARG A 300 -9.34 -8.07 1.19
C ARG A 300 -10.25 -8.80 2.16
N SER A 301 -10.31 -8.28 3.39
CA SER A 301 -11.16 -8.82 4.45
C SER A 301 -12.14 -7.76 4.96
N VAL A 302 -13.24 -7.60 4.21
CA VAL A 302 -14.26 -6.57 4.47
C VAL A 302 -15.62 -7.20 4.75
N PRO A 303 -16.33 -6.82 5.83
CA PRO A 303 -17.67 -7.34 6.11
C PRO A 303 -18.63 -7.17 4.93
N GLY A 304 -19.25 -8.27 4.49
CA GLY A 304 -20.19 -8.28 3.37
C GLY A 304 -19.58 -8.42 1.98
N LEU A 305 -18.24 -8.53 1.87
CA LEU A 305 -17.53 -8.81 0.61
C LEU A 305 -18.01 -10.13 -0.02
N LEU A 306 -18.03 -11.18 0.80
CA LEU A 306 -18.58 -12.49 0.43
C LEU A 306 -19.97 -12.69 1.06
N PRO A 307 -20.84 -13.51 0.43
CA PRO A 307 -22.16 -13.78 0.98
C PRO A 307 -22.09 -14.54 2.31
N PRO A 308 -23.08 -14.38 3.21
CA PRO A 308 -23.17 -15.17 4.43
C PRO A 308 -23.17 -16.69 4.14
N PRO A 309 -22.59 -17.52 5.01
CA PRO A 309 -22.11 -17.21 6.36
C PRO A 309 -20.64 -16.76 6.45
N SER A 310 -20.00 -16.35 5.35
CA SER A 310 -18.59 -15.93 5.37
C SER A 310 -18.34 -14.73 6.30
N SER A 311 -17.12 -14.65 6.84
CA SER A 311 -16.65 -13.52 7.64
C SER A 311 -16.31 -12.27 6.81
N GLY A 312 -16.36 -12.37 5.48
CA GLY A 312 -15.95 -11.30 4.56
C GLY A 312 -14.48 -11.33 4.15
N SER A 313 -13.71 -12.34 4.55
CA SER A 313 -12.35 -12.58 4.01
C SER A 313 -12.43 -13.23 2.66
N GLU A 314 -11.70 -12.72 1.68
CA GLU A 314 -11.71 -13.25 0.31
C GLU A 314 -10.93 -14.55 0.11
N ASP A 315 -10.24 -15.04 1.14
CA ASP A 315 -9.36 -16.20 1.05
C ASP A 315 -9.88 -17.41 1.84
N ILE A 316 -9.41 -18.59 1.44
CA ILE A 316 -9.67 -19.86 2.13
C ILE A 316 -8.40 -20.69 2.20
N ARG A 317 -8.22 -21.39 3.32
CA ARG A 317 -7.11 -22.33 3.47
C ARG A 317 -7.29 -23.50 2.50
N VAL A 318 -6.25 -23.88 1.76
CA VAL A 318 -6.32 -25.06 0.88
C VAL A 318 -6.64 -26.32 1.67
N GLY A 319 -6.24 -26.42 2.94
CA GLY A 319 -6.58 -27.55 3.82
C GLY A 319 -8.03 -27.56 4.32
N ASP A 320 -8.77 -26.46 4.15
CA ASP A 320 -10.15 -26.35 4.65
C ASP A 320 -11.06 -27.39 3.99
N PRO A 321 -11.88 -28.14 4.74
CA PRO A 321 -12.82 -29.11 4.17
C PRO A 321 -13.80 -28.50 3.14
N ALA A 322 -14.15 -27.22 3.27
CA ALA A 322 -15.03 -26.51 2.35
C ALA A 322 -14.34 -26.13 1.03
N PHE A 323 -13.01 -26.09 0.99
CA PHE A 323 -12.26 -25.85 -0.25
C PHE A 323 -12.12 -27.15 -1.06
N LEU A 324 -12.91 -27.29 -2.13
CA LEU A 324 -12.90 -28.49 -2.97
C LEU A 324 -12.00 -28.29 -4.19
N LEU A 325 -11.02 -29.17 -4.36
CA LEU A 325 -10.22 -29.21 -5.59
C LEU A 325 -11.00 -29.93 -6.70
N ASP A 326 -10.92 -29.43 -7.93
CA ASP A 326 -11.48 -30.13 -9.09
C ASP A 326 -10.82 -31.51 -9.23
N PRO A 327 -11.57 -32.62 -9.10
CA PRO A 327 -11.01 -33.97 -9.15
C PRO A 327 -10.44 -34.36 -10.52
N THR A 328 -10.79 -33.64 -11.59
CA THR A 328 -10.26 -33.83 -12.94
C THR A 328 -8.86 -33.23 -13.07
N VAL A 329 -8.62 -32.08 -12.44
CA VAL A 329 -7.34 -31.36 -12.46
C VAL A 329 -6.41 -31.88 -11.36
N PHE A 330 -6.97 -32.20 -10.19
CA PHE A 330 -6.27 -32.61 -8.98
C PHE A 330 -6.78 -33.98 -8.49
N PRO A 331 -6.48 -35.08 -9.21
CA PRO A 331 -6.96 -36.42 -8.85
C PRO A 331 -6.40 -36.93 -7.51
N ASP A 332 -5.34 -36.31 -7.00
CA ASP A 332 -4.65 -36.60 -5.74
C ASP A 332 -4.99 -35.60 -4.62
N ALA A 333 -6.20 -35.02 -4.65
CA ALA A 333 -6.64 -33.99 -3.71
C ALA A 333 -6.34 -34.29 -2.22
N ALA A 334 -6.50 -35.54 -1.77
CA ALA A 334 -6.19 -35.93 -0.39
C ALA A 334 -4.71 -35.75 -0.03
N LEU A 335 -3.80 -36.01 -0.96
CA LEU A 335 -2.37 -35.79 -0.79
C LEU A 335 -2.07 -34.29 -0.79
N LEU A 336 -2.58 -33.55 -1.77
CA LEU A 336 -2.36 -32.11 -1.90
C LEU A 336 -2.88 -31.32 -0.68
N LYS A 337 -4.04 -31.70 -0.15
CA LYS A 337 -4.65 -31.11 1.05
C LYS A 337 -4.08 -31.64 2.38
N ALA A 338 -3.00 -32.42 2.36
CA ALA A 338 -2.29 -32.78 3.59
C ALA A 338 -1.50 -31.57 4.16
N SER A 339 -1.40 -31.47 5.49
CA SER A 339 -0.65 -30.39 6.18
C SER A 339 0.78 -30.26 5.70
N SER A 340 1.45 -31.36 5.35
CA SER A 340 2.81 -31.40 4.81
C SER A 340 2.92 -31.03 3.32
N ASN A 341 1.81 -30.69 2.64
CA ASN A 341 1.77 -30.32 1.22
C ASN A 341 1.24 -28.90 1.02
N LEU A 342 0.06 -28.72 0.41
CA LEU A 342 -0.48 -27.40 0.05
C LEU A 342 -1.47 -26.87 1.07
N ALA A 343 -1.89 -27.68 2.05
CA ALA A 343 -2.89 -27.29 3.02
C ALA A 343 -2.54 -26.05 3.85
N ARG A 344 -1.27 -25.63 3.83
CA ARG A 344 -0.79 -24.44 4.50
C ARG A 344 -0.83 -23.17 3.63
N MET A 345 -1.24 -23.26 2.37
CA MET A 345 -1.43 -22.12 1.48
C MET A 345 -2.84 -21.54 1.61
N MET A 346 -2.97 -20.25 1.30
CA MET A 346 -4.27 -19.56 1.13
C MET A 346 -4.61 -19.51 -0.36
N GLN A 347 -5.89 -19.65 -0.67
CA GLN A 347 -6.47 -19.53 -2.00
C GLN A 347 -7.44 -18.35 -1.99
N SER A 348 -7.31 -17.43 -2.94
CA SER A 348 -8.33 -16.40 -3.18
C SER A 348 -9.60 -17.02 -3.79
N GLN A 349 -10.76 -16.70 -3.21
CA GLN A 349 -12.08 -17.20 -3.61
C GLN A 349 -12.79 -16.38 -4.71
N PRO A 350 -12.63 -15.04 -4.81
CA PRO A 350 -13.26 -14.27 -5.88
C PRO A 350 -12.77 -14.61 -7.29
N ASP A 351 -11.64 -15.30 -7.43
CA ASP A 351 -11.04 -15.70 -8.71
C ASP A 351 -11.77 -16.86 -9.41
N THR A 352 -13.11 -16.97 -9.27
CA THR A 352 -13.91 -18.04 -9.90
C THR A 352 -13.90 -18.02 -11.44
N GLN A 353 -13.11 -17.12 -12.06
CA GLN A 353 -12.96 -17.03 -13.51
C GLN A 353 -11.71 -17.72 -14.07
N ASN A 354 -10.81 -18.29 -13.25
CA ASN A 354 -9.67 -19.08 -13.74
C ASN A 354 -9.33 -20.33 -12.94
#